data_AF-A0A2A5HK26-F1
#
_entry.id   AF-A0A2A5HK26-F1
#
_cell.length_a   1.000
_cell.length_b   1.000
_cell.length_c   1.000
_cell.angle_alpha   90.00
_cell.angle_beta   90.00
_cell.angle_gamma   90.00
#
_symmetry.space_group_name_H-M   'P 1'
#
loop_
_entity.id
_entity.type
_entity.pdbx_description
1 polymer ?
#
loop_
_entity_poly.entity_id
_entity_poly.type
_entity_poly.pdbx_seq_one_letter_code
_entity_poly.pdbx_strand_id
1 'polypeptide(L)'
;MDFSSPDASDNYINILPEIRTSHDDIARMDYSSSSNIPTGAIQWSATNARFEIYGSGSFEPLAGTFRINVESLNGHNEGFYRNASNLNSGTVNAARLPTASTTARGAVQLNTATSSSSTTEAATPSAVNAVRELVGSKADSSHEHGEADLPNATTQGQGVVQLNTNFDSTNSTMAATPSAVRGAYTSLDAAKADKSHLHDAGDLPDASTSGQGVVQLESSYTSLSTSRAPTANALRNAYNALSAAKANSTHSHDAVDLPDALTTQKGIVQLDNTYTSSSTSRAATANALRSAYDDLNASKVGASHSHVEGDLPDASTTEQGIVLLDNTYTSSSTSRAATANALRSAYDDLNASKANASHT
;
A
#
# COMPACT_ATOMS: atom_id res chain seq x y z
N MET A 1 -83.32 -95.80 -78.12
CA MET A 1 -82.73 -95.35 -79.39
C MET A 1 -81.54 -96.26 -79.64
N ASP A 2 -81.59 -96.98 -80.75
CA ASP A 2 -80.57 -97.90 -81.25
C ASP A 2 -79.26 -97.13 -81.56
N PHE A 3 -78.11 -97.69 -81.19
CA PHE A 3 -76.76 -97.12 -81.37
C PHE A 3 -75.95 -97.84 -82.45
N SER A 4 -76.59 -98.51 -83.41
CA SER A 4 -75.88 -99.07 -84.54
C SER A 4 -75.60 -98.00 -85.62
N SER A 5 -74.40 -97.41 -85.52
CA SER A 5 -73.70 -96.60 -86.54
C SER A 5 -74.25 -95.19 -86.85
N PRO A 6 -73.63 -94.09 -86.35
CA PRO A 6 -73.78 -92.80 -86.99
C PRO A 6 -73.10 -92.85 -88.37
N ASP A 7 -73.93 -92.67 -89.39
CA ASP A 7 -73.55 -92.47 -90.78
C ASP A 7 -72.43 -91.42 -90.88
N ALA A 8 -71.25 -91.86 -91.32
CA ALA A 8 -70.08 -91.01 -91.50
C ALA A 8 -70.11 -90.28 -92.86
N SER A 9 -71.27 -89.81 -93.29
CA SER A 9 -71.42 -88.97 -94.47
C SER A 9 -71.49 -87.50 -94.06
N ASP A 10 -70.38 -86.80 -94.31
CA ASP A 10 -70.33 -85.45 -94.88
C ASP A 10 -69.30 -84.49 -94.26
N ASN A 11 -68.92 -84.64 -92.98
CA ASN A 11 -67.92 -83.73 -92.37
C ASN A 11 -66.51 -84.31 -92.19
N TYR A 12 -66.34 -85.63 -92.08
CA TYR A 12 -65.01 -86.24 -91.92
C TYR A 12 -64.29 -86.52 -93.24
N ILE A 13 -65.02 -86.59 -94.37
CA ILE A 13 -64.45 -86.86 -95.69
C ILE A 13 -63.57 -85.69 -96.18
N ASN A 14 -63.85 -84.45 -95.77
CA ASN A 14 -63.05 -83.28 -96.15
C ASN A 14 -61.86 -83.01 -95.21
N ILE A 15 -61.98 -83.40 -93.93
CA ILE A 15 -60.94 -83.19 -92.92
C ILE A 15 -59.74 -84.14 -93.12
N LEU A 16 -59.99 -85.39 -93.49
CA LEU A 16 -58.92 -86.38 -93.70
C LEU A 16 -57.96 -86.04 -94.85
N PRO A 17 -58.43 -85.54 -96.02
CA PRO A 17 -57.59 -84.97 -97.06
C PRO A 17 -56.77 -83.77 -96.58
N GLU A 18 -57.38 -82.81 -95.88
CA GLU A 18 -56.68 -81.61 -95.39
C GLU A 18 -55.58 -81.94 -94.37
N ILE A 19 -55.82 -82.89 -93.48
CA ILE A 19 -54.81 -83.39 -92.54
C ILE A 19 -53.68 -84.11 -93.27
N ARG A 20 -53.98 -84.91 -94.31
CA ARG A 20 -52.95 -85.53 -95.16
C ARG A 20 -52.12 -84.49 -95.90
N THR A 21 -52.76 -83.48 -96.49
CA THR A 21 -52.06 -82.38 -97.15
C THR A 21 -51.14 -81.64 -96.18
N SER A 22 -51.63 -81.31 -94.99
CA SER A 22 -50.81 -80.64 -93.96
C SER A 22 -49.64 -81.50 -93.48
N HIS A 23 -49.84 -82.82 -93.34
CA HIS A 23 -48.77 -83.75 -92.96
C HIS A 23 -47.71 -83.90 -94.06
N ASP A 24 -48.12 -83.94 -95.33
CA ASP A 24 -47.21 -83.96 -96.48
C ASP A 24 -46.42 -82.65 -96.59
N ASP A 25 -47.03 -81.50 -96.28
CA ASP A 25 -46.37 -80.19 -96.29
C ASP A 25 -45.36 -80.03 -95.14
N ILE A 26 -45.66 -80.58 -93.96
CA ILE A 26 -44.71 -80.63 -92.83
C ILE A 26 -43.54 -81.57 -93.15
N ALA A 27 -43.79 -82.72 -93.77
CA ALA A 27 -42.74 -83.66 -94.18
C ALA A 27 -41.77 -83.08 -95.23
N ARG A 28 -42.19 -82.05 -95.98
CA ARG A 28 -41.37 -81.34 -96.98
C ARG A 28 -40.43 -80.28 -96.39
N MET A 29 -40.54 -79.92 -95.11
CA MET A 29 -39.80 -78.79 -94.51
C MET A 29 -38.43 -79.12 -93.90
N ASP A 30 -37.99 -80.39 -93.84
CA ASP A 30 -36.70 -80.76 -93.23
C ASP A 30 -35.85 -81.66 -94.14
N TYR A 31 -35.30 -81.08 -95.21
CA TYR A 31 -34.33 -81.75 -96.07
C TYR A 31 -33.02 -80.95 -96.12
N SER A 32 -31.97 -81.51 -95.51
CA SER A 32 -30.60 -80.95 -95.49
C SER A 32 -29.59 -81.76 -96.33
N SER A 33 -30.04 -82.80 -97.05
CA SER A 33 -29.19 -83.67 -97.88
C SER A 33 -29.43 -83.48 -99.39
N SER A 34 -28.38 -83.58 -100.20
CA SER A 34 -28.36 -83.17 -101.61
C SER A 34 -28.77 -84.24 -102.63
N SER A 35 -29.48 -85.30 -102.23
CA SER A 35 -29.84 -86.41 -103.12
C SER A 35 -31.26 -86.91 -102.84
N ASN A 36 -32.07 -87.05 -103.89
CA ASN A 36 -33.49 -87.42 -103.86
C ASN A 36 -34.40 -86.43 -103.10
N ILE A 37 -34.14 -85.13 -103.21
CA ILE A 37 -35.02 -84.10 -102.64
C ILE A 37 -36.31 -84.06 -103.47
N PRO A 38 -37.49 -84.25 -102.85
CA PRO A 38 -38.75 -84.17 -103.59
C PRO A 38 -39.02 -82.73 -104.04
N THR A 39 -39.57 -82.56 -105.25
CA THR A 39 -40.04 -81.26 -105.73
C THR A 39 -41.01 -80.65 -104.72
N GLY A 40 -40.74 -79.42 -104.29
CA GLY A 40 -41.51 -78.70 -103.27
C GLY A 40 -40.91 -78.75 -101.85
N ALA A 41 -39.80 -79.45 -101.62
CA ALA A 41 -39.11 -79.39 -100.32
C ALA A 41 -38.61 -77.97 -100.02
N ILE A 42 -38.72 -77.52 -98.77
CA ILE A 42 -38.31 -76.18 -98.32
C ILE A 42 -37.10 -76.32 -97.39
N GLN A 43 -36.10 -75.47 -97.55
CA GLN A 43 -34.94 -75.38 -96.65
C GLN A 43 -34.64 -73.94 -96.25
N TRP A 44 -33.91 -73.75 -95.15
CA TRP A 44 -33.25 -72.47 -94.85
C TRP A 44 -31.86 -72.43 -95.49
N SER A 45 -31.61 -71.43 -96.34
CA SER A 45 -30.30 -71.18 -96.93
C SER A 45 -29.49 -70.24 -96.03
N ALA A 46 -28.52 -70.78 -95.29
CA ALA A 46 -27.64 -69.98 -94.43
C ALA A 46 -26.79 -68.99 -95.25
N THR A 47 -26.35 -69.38 -96.46
CA THR A 47 -25.55 -68.53 -97.36
C THR A 47 -26.34 -67.33 -97.87
N ASN A 48 -27.63 -67.51 -98.16
CA ASN A 48 -28.49 -66.47 -98.74
C ASN A 48 -29.42 -65.81 -97.70
N ALA A 49 -29.37 -66.22 -96.44
CA ALA A 49 -30.22 -65.78 -95.34
C ALA A 49 -31.73 -65.74 -95.68
N ARG A 50 -32.22 -66.76 -96.38
CA ARG A 50 -33.64 -66.88 -96.79
C ARG A 50 -34.08 -68.33 -96.87
N PHE A 51 -35.39 -68.57 -96.87
CA PHE A 51 -35.96 -69.87 -97.21
C PHE A 51 -35.99 -70.08 -98.74
N GLU A 52 -35.69 -71.31 -99.16
CA GLU A 52 -35.64 -71.73 -100.57
C GLU A 52 -36.49 -72.99 -100.78
N ILE A 53 -37.02 -73.17 -102.00
CA ILE A 53 -37.85 -74.32 -102.41
C ILE A 53 -37.18 -75.11 -103.52
N TYR A 54 -37.19 -76.44 -103.41
CA TYR A 54 -36.59 -77.32 -104.39
C TYR A 54 -37.50 -77.48 -105.61
N GLY A 55 -37.06 -76.95 -106.75
CA GLY A 55 -37.76 -76.94 -108.03
C GLY A 55 -37.07 -77.83 -109.07
N SER A 56 -36.93 -77.33 -110.30
CA SER A 56 -36.36 -77.98 -111.48
C SER A 56 -34.86 -78.36 -111.36
N GLY A 57 -34.51 -79.17 -110.35
CA GLY A 57 -33.17 -79.66 -110.07
C GLY A 57 -32.32 -78.80 -109.12
N SER A 58 -32.87 -77.68 -108.60
CA SER A 58 -32.18 -76.75 -107.70
C SER A 58 -33.12 -76.14 -106.66
N PHE A 59 -32.54 -75.64 -105.56
CA PHE A 59 -33.24 -74.77 -104.61
C PHE A 59 -33.30 -73.35 -105.15
N GLU A 60 -34.51 -72.83 -105.32
CA GLU A 60 -34.79 -71.47 -105.77
C GLU A 60 -35.43 -70.66 -104.62
N PRO A 61 -35.40 -69.32 -104.63
CA PRO A 61 -36.02 -68.51 -103.59
C PRO A 61 -37.50 -68.91 -103.41
N LEU A 62 -37.91 -69.24 -102.18
CA LEU A 62 -39.33 -69.45 -101.91
C LEU A 62 -40.01 -68.08 -101.99
N ALA A 63 -40.77 -67.84 -103.06
CA ALA A 63 -41.46 -66.58 -103.32
C ALA A 63 -42.65 -66.29 -102.36
N GLY A 64 -42.70 -66.98 -101.22
CA GLY A 64 -43.68 -66.77 -100.15
C GLY A 64 -43.06 -66.03 -98.97
N THR A 65 -43.56 -64.83 -98.69
CA THR A 65 -43.13 -64.02 -97.54
C THR A 65 -43.54 -64.71 -96.25
N PHE A 66 -42.58 -65.28 -95.50
CA PHE A 66 -42.85 -65.76 -94.14
C PHE A 66 -43.07 -64.54 -93.23
N ARG A 67 -44.29 -64.37 -92.74
CA ARG A 67 -44.66 -63.33 -91.77
C ARG A 67 -44.12 -63.67 -90.38
N ILE A 68 -42.80 -63.61 -90.18
CA ILE A 68 -42.30 -63.30 -88.84
C ILE A 68 -42.54 -61.80 -88.67
N ASN A 69 -43.65 -61.46 -88.00
CA ASN A 69 -44.01 -60.06 -87.87
C ASN A 69 -43.07 -59.37 -86.88
N VAL A 70 -42.03 -58.71 -87.39
CA VAL A 70 -41.21 -57.78 -86.60
C VAL A 70 -42.03 -56.56 -86.12
N GLU A 71 -43.24 -56.34 -86.63
CA GLU A 71 -44.25 -55.44 -86.07
C GLU A 71 -44.92 -55.98 -84.80
N SER A 72 -44.63 -57.22 -84.36
CA SER A 72 -45.00 -57.68 -83.00
C SER A 72 -44.27 -56.89 -81.90
N LEU A 73 -43.29 -56.07 -82.27
CA LEU A 73 -42.74 -54.97 -81.48
C LEU A 73 -43.12 -53.62 -82.12
N ASN A 74 -44.43 -53.32 -82.25
CA ASN A 74 -45.02 -52.03 -82.66
C ASN A 74 -44.31 -51.26 -83.81
N GLY A 75 -43.60 -51.95 -84.72
CA GLY A 75 -42.92 -51.34 -85.85
C GLY A 75 -41.70 -50.47 -85.52
N HIS A 76 -41.10 -50.58 -84.32
CA HIS A 76 -39.95 -49.76 -83.93
C HIS A 76 -38.61 -50.51 -83.96
N ASN A 77 -37.56 -49.85 -84.43
CA ASN A 77 -36.18 -50.38 -84.46
C ASN A 77 -35.61 -50.56 -83.03
N GLU A 78 -34.60 -51.41 -82.85
CA GLU A 78 -33.90 -51.67 -81.57
C GLU A 78 -33.50 -50.41 -80.79
N GLY A 79 -33.11 -49.33 -81.47
CA GLY A 79 -32.76 -48.05 -80.82
C GLY A 79 -33.94 -47.40 -80.07
N PHE A 80 -35.17 -47.62 -80.52
CA PHE A 80 -36.38 -47.09 -79.88
C PHE A 80 -36.59 -47.70 -78.50
N TYR A 81 -36.36 -49.01 -78.37
CA TYR A 81 -36.52 -49.74 -77.10
C TYR A 81 -35.34 -49.57 -76.14
N ARG A 82 -34.22 -49.00 -76.61
CA ARG A 82 -33.05 -48.66 -75.79
C ARG A 82 -33.02 -47.20 -75.36
N ASN A 83 -33.87 -46.34 -75.93
CA ASN A 83 -33.96 -44.93 -75.58
C ASN A 83 -34.96 -44.72 -74.42
N ALA A 84 -34.44 -44.33 -73.26
CA ALA A 84 -35.25 -44.08 -72.07
C ALA A 84 -36.30 -42.97 -72.24
N SER A 85 -36.11 -42.02 -73.18
CA SER A 85 -37.10 -40.97 -73.48
C SER A 85 -38.39 -41.50 -74.12
N ASN A 86 -38.38 -42.74 -74.61
CA ASN A 86 -39.56 -43.39 -75.20
C ASN A 86 -40.40 -44.17 -74.18
N LEU A 87 -40.02 -44.18 -72.90
CA LEU A 87 -40.82 -44.74 -71.80
C LEU A 87 -41.95 -43.76 -71.46
N ASN A 88 -43.07 -43.85 -72.19
CA ASN A 88 -44.21 -42.94 -72.06
C ASN A 88 -45.30 -43.43 -71.08
N SER A 89 -45.32 -44.73 -70.75
CA SER A 89 -46.20 -45.33 -69.73
C SER A 89 -45.74 -46.74 -69.38
N GLY A 90 -46.24 -47.28 -68.25
CA GLY A 90 -45.96 -48.65 -67.79
C GLY A 90 -44.99 -48.73 -66.62
N THR A 91 -44.93 -49.91 -65.99
CA THR A 91 -44.03 -50.18 -64.85
C THR A 91 -42.70 -50.73 -65.36
N VAL A 92 -41.60 -50.01 -65.10
CA VAL A 92 -40.25 -50.56 -65.29
C VAL A 92 -39.86 -51.29 -64.00
N ASN A 93 -39.39 -52.53 -64.11
CA ASN A 93 -38.84 -53.25 -62.97
C ASN A 93 -37.70 -52.42 -62.34
N ALA A 94 -37.79 -52.15 -61.03
CA ALA A 94 -36.81 -51.32 -60.30
C ALA A 94 -35.37 -51.82 -60.45
N ALA A 95 -35.15 -53.14 -60.62
CA ALA A 95 -33.83 -53.71 -60.87
C ALA A 95 -33.19 -53.24 -62.20
N ARG A 96 -33.97 -52.65 -63.10
CA ARG A 96 -33.51 -52.09 -64.39
C ARG A 96 -33.22 -50.59 -64.32
N LEU A 97 -33.45 -49.94 -63.17
CA LEU A 97 -33.12 -48.54 -62.96
C LEU A 97 -31.80 -48.45 -62.18
N PRO A 98 -30.81 -47.66 -62.64
CA PRO A 98 -29.61 -47.43 -61.85
C PRO A 98 -29.98 -46.69 -60.57
N THR A 99 -29.32 -47.02 -59.46
CA THR A 99 -29.43 -46.25 -58.22
C THR A 99 -28.72 -44.91 -58.38
N ALA A 100 -29.25 -43.84 -57.76
CA ALA A 100 -28.54 -42.57 -57.77
C ALA A 100 -27.30 -42.60 -56.86
N SER A 101 -26.30 -41.82 -57.23
CA SER A 101 -25.13 -41.53 -56.41
C SER A 101 -24.79 -40.04 -56.50
N THR A 102 -23.76 -39.61 -55.76
CA THR A 102 -23.22 -38.24 -55.87
C THR A 102 -22.55 -37.96 -57.21
N THR A 103 -22.26 -38.99 -58.02
CA THR A 103 -21.58 -38.88 -59.32
C THR A 103 -22.44 -39.30 -60.52
N ALA A 104 -23.58 -39.95 -60.29
CA ALA A 104 -24.45 -40.46 -61.34
C ALA A 104 -25.93 -40.30 -60.98
N ARG A 105 -26.74 -39.95 -61.99
CA ARG A 105 -28.20 -39.88 -61.86
C ARG A 105 -28.78 -41.30 -61.77
N GLY A 106 -29.86 -41.45 -60.99
CA GLY A 106 -30.57 -42.72 -60.85
C GLY A 106 -31.86 -42.58 -60.03
N ALA A 107 -32.50 -43.70 -59.72
CA ALA A 107 -33.65 -43.77 -58.84
C ALA A 107 -33.21 -43.73 -57.36
N VAL A 108 -34.02 -43.08 -56.51
CA VAL A 108 -33.78 -42.94 -55.07
C VAL A 108 -35.06 -43.29 -54.31
N GLN A 109 -34.92 -44.02 -53.21
CA GLN A 109 -36.00 -44.25 -52.27
C GLN A 109 -36.20 -43.03 -51.37
N LEU A 110 -37.45 -42.62 -51.16
CA LEU A 110 -37.77 -41.51 -50.26
C LEU A 110 -37.87 -42.01 -48.82
N ASN A 111 -37.32 -41.25 -47.87
CA ASN A 111 -37.34 -41.55 -46.45
C ASN A 111 -37.99 -40.39 -45.66
N THR A 112 -38.87 -40.74 -44.73
CA THR A 112 -39.61 -39.81 -43.85
C THR A 112 -39.06 -39.77 -42.42
N ALA A 113 -38.02 -40.55 -42.10
CA ALA A 113 -37.39 -40.55 -40.79
C ALA A 113 -36.53 -39.28 -40.58
N THR A 114 -36.59 -38.71 -39.38
CA THR A 114 -35.82 -37.54 -38.97
C THR A 114 -34.45 -37.87 -38.39
N SER A 115 -34.13 -39.16 -38.24
CA SER A 115 -32.89 -39.70 -37.67
C SER A 115 -32.16 -40.67 -38.60
N SER A 116 -32.50 -40.69 -39.89
CA SER A 116 -31.86 -41.58 -40.86
C SER A 116 -30.38 -41.20 -41.06
N SER A 117 -29.51 -42.21 -41.03
CA SER A 117 -28.10 -42.10 -41.41
C SER A 117 -27.83 -42.61 -42.83
N SER A 118 -28.87 -42.99 -43.58
CA SER A 118 -28.74 -43.52 -44.94
C SER A 118 -28.20 -42.46 -45.89
N THR A 119 -27.21 -42.83 -46.70
CA THR A 119 -26.64 -41.98 -47.75
C THR A 119 -27.23 -42.28 -49.14
N THR A 120 -28.14 -43.26 -49.23
CA THR A 120 -28.73 -43.74 -50.50
C THR A 120 -30.21 -43.40 -50.65
N GLU A 121 -30.82 -42.80 -49.62
CA GLU A 121 -32.22 -42.39 -49.59
C GLU A 121 -32.34 -40.86 -49.54
N ALA A 122 -33.39 -40.31 -50.14
CA ALA A 122 -33.65 -38.87 -50.10
C ALA A 122 -34.67 -38.53 -49.02
N ALA A 123 -34.35 -37.50 -48.21
CA ALA A 123 -35.29 -36.98 -47.24
C ALA A 123 -36.52 -36.36 -47.92
N THR A 124 -37.68 -36.65 -47.38
CA THR A 124 -38.94 -36.01 -47.78
C THR A 124 -39.07 -34.59 -47.19
N PRO A 125 -39.83 -33.68 -47.83
CA PRO A 125 -40.11 -32.36 -47.25
C PRO A 125 -40.72 -32.41 -45.84
N SER A 126 -41.51 -33.45 -45.54
CA SER A 126 -42.07 -33.66 -44.20
C SER A 126 -41.00 -33.99 -43.16
N ALA A 127 -40.01 -34.84 -43.48
CA ALA A 127 -38.87 -35.10 -42.59
C ALA A 127 -38.04 -33.83 -42.34
N VAL A 128 -37.79 -33.04 -43.38
CA VAL A 128 -37.05 -31.77 -43.27
C VAL A 128 -37.81 -30.76 -42.40
N ASN A 129 -39.12 -30.62 -42.61
CA ASN A 129 -39.93 -29.71 -41.80
C ASN A 129 -40.03 -30.16 -40.33
N ALA A 130 -40.15 -31.46 -40.07
CA ALA A 130 -40.15 -32.01 -38.71
C ALA A 130 -38.82 -31.75 -37.98
N VAL A 131 -37.68 -31.88 -38.66
CA VAL A 131 -36.37 -31.48 -38.11
C VAL A 131 -36.33 -29.98 -37.84
N ARG A 132 -36.84 -29.16 -38.76
CA ARG A 132 -36.89 -27.69 -38.59
C ARG A 132 -37.72 -27.28 -37.36
N GLU A 133 -38.88 -27.90 -37.14
CA GLU A 133 -39.72 -27.67 -35.95
C GLU A 133 -39.05 -28.15 -34.66
N LEU A 134 -38.37 -29.30 -34.70
CA LEU A 134 -37.58 -29.82 -33.57
C LEU A 134 -36.40 -28.90 -33.21
N VAL A 135 -35.72 -28.32 -34.21
CA VAL A 135 -34.63 -27.37 -33.98
C VAL A 135 -35.18 -26.02 -33.50
N GLY A 136 -36.28 -25.53 -34.06
CA GLY A 136 -36.91 -24.29 -33.63
C GLY A 136 -37.36 -24.33 -32.16
N SER A 137 -37.97 -25.43 -31.73
CA SER A 137 -38.37 -25.63 -30.32
C SER A 137 -37.17 -25.75 -29.36
N LYS A 138 -36.04 -26.31 -29.82
CA LYS A 138 -34.81 -26.42 -29.02
C LYS A 138 -33.96 -25.15 -29.00
N ALA A 139 -34.07 -24.29 -30.01
CA ALA A 139 -33.29 -23.06 -30.11
C ALA A 139 -33.90 -21.90 -29.32
N ASP A 140 -35.24 -21.85 -29.19
CA ASP A 140 -35.95 -20.69 -28.61
C ASP A 140 -36.43 -20.89 -27.17
N SER A 141 -36.02 -22.00 -26.54
CA SER A 141 -36.26 -22.23 -25.11
C SER A 141 -34.94 -22.03 -24.39
N SER A 142 -34.88 -21.03 -23.51
CA SER A 142 -33.91 -20.90 -22.43
C SER A 142 -33.37 -22.28 -22.02
N HIS A 143 -32.17 -22.64 -22.48
CA HIS A 143 -31.53 -23.82 -21.94
C HIS A 143 -31.10 -23.44 -20.53
N GLU A 144 -31.79 -24.00 -19.55
CA GLU A 144 -31.43 -23.85 -18.16
C GLU A 144 -30.33 -24.86 -17.87
N HIS A 145 -29.19 -24.37 -17.39
CA HIS A 145 -28.21 -25.21 -16.74
C HIS A 145 -28.64 -25.40 -15.30
N GLY A 146 -28.93 -26.64 -14.93
CA GLY A 146 -29.07 -26.98 -13.52
C GLY A 146 -27.76 -26.72 -12.78
N GLU A 147 -27.81 -26.62 -11.45
CA GLU A 147 -26.63 -26.35 -10.60
C GLU A 147 -25.49 -27.38 -10.80
N ALA A 148 -25.78 -28.54 -11.40
CA ALA A 148 -24.80 -29.58 -11.74
C ALA A 148 -24.15 -29.43 -13.12
N ASP A 149 -24.74 -28.68 -14.06
CA ASP A 149 -24.22 -28.52 -15.43
C ASP A 149 -23.00 -27.60 -15.49
N LEU A 150 -22.87 -26.70 -14.52
CA LEU A 150 -21.77 -25.74 -14.43
C LEU A 150 -21.04 -25.97 -13.10
N PRO A 151 -19.72 -26.23 -13.12
CA PRO A 151 -18.98 -26.37 -11.88
C PRO A 151 -18.99 -25.04 -11.11
N ASN A 152 -19.09 -25.13 -9.79
CA ASN A 152 -18.89 -23.97 -8.91
C ASN A 152 -17.45 -23.48 -9.03
N ALA A 153 -17.26 -22.16 -9.01
CA ALA A 153 -15.90 -21.61 -8.95
C ALA A 153 -15.25 -21.98 -7.62
N THR A 154 -13.95 -22.27 -7.68
CA THR A 154 -13.11 -22.49 -6.52
C THR A 154 -11.87 -21.63 -6.62
N THR A 155 -11.06 -21.57 -5.57
CA THR A 155 -9.75 -20.92 -5.64
C THR A 155 -8.75 -21.60 -6.59
N GLN A 156 -9.09 -22.81 -7.09
CA GLN A 156 -8.22 -23.63 -7.94
C GLN A 156 -8.79 -23.86 -9.35
N GLY A 157 -10.04 -23.46 -9.61
CA GLY A 157 -10.73 -23.73 -10.87
C GLY A 157 -11.85 -22.73 -11.15
N GLN A 158 -11.99 -22.37 -12.42
CA GLN A 158 -13.05 -21.48 -12.90
C GLN A 158 -14.43 -22.15 -12.81
N GLY A 159 -15.48 -21.36 -12.62
CA GLY A 159 -16.85 -21.84 -12.51
C GLY A 159 -17.85 -20.70 -12.28
N VAL A 160 -19.10 -21.04 -11.97
CA VAL A 160 -20.15 -20.08 -11.63
C VAL A 160 -20.13 -19.73 -10.14
N VAL A 161 -20.52 -18.50 -9.81
CA VAL A 161 -20.56 -17.97 -8.43
C VAL A 161 -21.89 -17.25 -8.21
N GLN A 162 -22.56 -17.54 -7.11
CA GLN A 162 -23.72 -16.77 -6.68
C GLN A 162 -23.30 -15.45 -6.03
N LEU A 163 -24.08 -14.39 -6.24
CA LEU A 163 -23.80 -13.08 -5.66
C LEU A 163 -24.47 -12.93 -4.29
N ASN A 164 -23.76 -12.32 -3.35
CA ASN A 164 -24.23 -12.05 -1.99
C ASN A 164 -24.22 -10.55 -1.68
N THR A 165 -25.33 -10.05 -1.15
CA THR A 165 -25.56 -8.65 -0.79
C THR A 165 -25.40 -8.34 0.68
N ASN A 166 -25.25 -9.35 1.53
CA ASN A 166 -25.08 -9.21 2.97
C ASN A 166 -23.61 -8.91 3.28
N PHE A 167 -23.35 -7.85 4.04
CA PHE A 167 -21.97 -7.43 4.36
C PHE A 167 -21.35 -8.20 5.53
N ASP A 168 -22.16 -8.93 6.29
CA ASP A 168 -21.80 -9.74 7.44
C ASP A 168 -21.83 -11.25 7.13
N SER A 169 -21.91 -11.61 5.85
CA SER A 169 -21.98 -13.01 5.47
C SER A 169 -20.66 -13.75 5.71
N THR A 170 -20.77 -14.98 6.18
CA THR A 170 -19.63 -15.91 6.37
C THR A 170 -19.47 -16.91 5.22
N ASN A 171 -20.26 -16.76 4.15
CA ASN A 171 -20.24 -17.70 3.02
C ASN A 171 -18.98 -17.49 2.16
N SER A 172 -18.19 -18.56 1.99
CA SER A 172 -16.93 -18.56 1.24
C SER A 172 -17.06 -18.95 -0.23
N THR A 173 -18.25 -19.33 -0.70
CA THR A 173 -18.52 -19.77 -2.07
C THR A 173 -19.28 -18.73 -2.90
N MET A 174 -19.72 -17.63 -2.28
CA MET A 174 -20.44 -16.53 -2.94
C MET A 174 -19.55 -15.29 -3.08
N ALA A 175 -19.74 -14.54 -4.16
CA ALA A 175 -19.03 -13.27 -4.36
C ALA A 175 -19.79 -12.11 -3.73
N ALA A 176 -19.07 -11.24 -3.01
CA ALA A 176 -19.64 -10.03 -2.44
C ALA A 176 -19.99 -9.02 -3.55
N THR A 177 -21.21 -8.49 -3.49
CA THR A 177 -21.64 -7.37 -4.34
C THR A 177 -21.02 -6.04 -3.88
N PRO A 178 -20.96 -5.00 -4.75
CA PRO A 178 -20.50 -3.68 -4.35
C PRO A 178 -21.27 -3.08 -3.16
N SER A 179 -22.56 -3.42 -2.98
CA SER A 179 -23.35 -3.01 -1.82
C SER A 179 -22.89 -3.68 -0.52
N ALA A 180 -22.56 -4.99 -0.56
CA ALA A 180 -22.01 -5.70 0.59
C ALA A 180 -20.66 -5.11 1.00
N VAL A 181 -19.78 -4.87 0.03
CA VAL A 181 -18.46 -4.25 0.25
C VAL A 181 -18.61 -2.86 0.86
N ARG A 182 -19.50 -2.02 0.32
CA ARG A 182 -19.80 -0.69 0.87
C ARG A 182 -20.36 -0.76 2.29
N GLY A 183 -21.24 -1.73 2.57
CA GLY A 183 -21.78 -1.98 3.91
C GLY A 183 -20.68 -2.30 4.92
N ALA A 184 -19.74 -3.18 4.56
CA ALA A 184 -18.60 -3.52 5.40
C ALA A 184 -17.70 -2.30 5.67
N TYR A 185 -17.37 -1.51 4.64
CA TYR A 185 -16.60 -0.28 4.82
C TYR A 185 -17.30 0.74 5.72
N THR A 186 -18.62 0.92 5.56
CA THR A 186 -19.40 1.83 6.39
C THR A 186 -19.45 1.35 7.85
N SER A 187 -19.61 0.05 8.07
CA SER A 187 -19.57 -0.55 9.41
C SER A 187 -18.20 -0.40 10.06
N LEU A 188 -17.11 -0.58 9.31
CA LEU A 188 -15.75 -0.36 9.78
C LEU A 188 -15.52 1.11 10.16
N ASP A 189 -16.04 2.04 9.36
CA ASP A 189 -15.89 3.47 9.65
C ASP A 189 -16.71 3.90 10.89
N ALA A 190 -17.90 3.32 11.08
CA ALA A 190 -18.67 3.49 12.31
C ALA A 190 -18.04 2.81 13.54
N ALA A 191 -17.29 1.72 13.33
CA ALA A 191 -16.61 0.97 14.39
C ALA A 191 -15.22 1.52 14.72
N LYS A 192 -14.67 2.44 13.91
CA LYS A 192 -13.51 3.22 14.34
C LYS A 192 -13.95 3.99 15.57
N ALA A 193 -13.31 3.71 16.70
CA ALA A 193 -13.40 4.56 17.87
C ALA A 193 -13.17 6.01 17.42
N ASP A 194 -13.96 6.92 17.98
CA ASP A 194 -13.77 8.35 17.76
C ASP A 194 -12.27 8.67 17.93
N LYS A 195 -11.70 9.53 17.08
CA LYS A 195 -10.28 9.90 17.18
C LYS A 195 -9.94 10.44 18.57
N SER A 196 -10.94 10.88 19.32
CA SER A 196 -10.93 11.07 20.76
C SER A 196 -11.57 9.89 21.50
N HIS A 197 -10.86 8.77 21.67
CA HIS A 197 -11.21 7.89 22.77
C HIS A 197 -10.66 8.56 24.05
N LEU A 198 -11.58 8.95 24.92
CA LEU A 198 -11.26 9.35 26.28
C LEU A 198 -11.12 8.06 27.08
N HIS A 199 -9.99 7.91 27.75
CA HIS A 199 -9.83 6.93 28.80
C HIS A 199 -10.25 7.57 30.11
N ASP A 200 -11.11 6.89 30.86
CA ASP A 200 -11.27 7.25 32.26
C ASP A 200 -9.94 6.96 32.97
N ALA A 201 -9.63 7.72 34.03
CA ALA A 201 -8.34 7.60 34.71
C ALA A 201 -8.06 6.19 35.27
N GLY A 202 -9.08 5.34 35.41
CA GLY A 202 -8.95 3.93 35.81
C GLY A 202 -8.62 2.95 34.68
N ASP A 203 -8.75 3.37 33.41
CA ASP A 203 -8.45 2.52 32.25
C ASP A 203 -6.94 2.43 31.97
N LEU A 204 -6.16 3.35 32.54
CA LEU A 204 -4.72 3.43 32.36
C LEU A 204 -4.03 3.12 33.69
N PRO A 205 -2.98 2.28 33.69
CA PRO A 205 -2.24 2.01 34.91
C PRO A 205 -1.55 3.28 35.42
N ASP A 206 -1.41 3.40 36.74
CA ASP A 206 -0.57 4.44 37.35
C ASP A 206 0.89 4.24 36.92
N ALA A 207 1.59 5.34 36.63
CA ALA A 207 3.01 5.27 36.31
C ALA A 207 3.83 4.86 37.53
N SER A 208 4.90 4.11 37.30
CA SER A 208 5.89 3.76 38.31
C SER A 208 7.30 3.93 37.77
N THR A 209 8.32 3.72 38.62
CA THR A 209 9.72 3.74 38.17
C THR A 209 10.08 2.54 37.28
N SER A 210 9.22 1.53 37.19
CA SER A 210 9.42 0.32 36.38
C SER A 210 8.39 0.16 35.26
N GLY A 211 7.38 1.03 35.15
CA GLY A 211 6.30 0.93 34.17
C GLY A 211 5.73 2.29 33.79
N GLN A 212 5.45 2.47 32.50
CA GLN A 212 4.77 3.66 32.00
C GLN A 212 3.28 3.65 32.39
N GLY A 213 2.73 4.83 32.64
CA GLY A 213 1.34 5.00 33.06
C GLY A 213 0.94 6.47 33.19
N VAL A 214 -0.19 6.75 33.82
CA VAL A 214 -0.66 8.12 34.11
C VAL A 214 -0.25 8.58 35.51
N VAL A 215 -0.06 9.89 35.69
CA VAL A 215 0.27 10.50 36.98
C VAL A 215 -0.60 11.74 37.18
N GLN A 216 -1.26 11.84 38.33
CA GLN A 216 -2.04 13.03 38.66
C GLN A 216 -1.12 14.20 39.05
N LEU A 217 -1.41 15.40 38.56
CA LEU A 217 -0.68 16.60 38.93
C LEU A 217 -1.22 17.21 40.24
N GLU A 218 -0.33 17.75 41.07
CA GLU A 218 -0.68 18.47 42.31
C GLU A 218 -0.01 19.84 42.39
N SER A 219 -0.73 20.85 42.88
CA SER A 219 -0.18 22.21 43.10
C SER A 219 0.21 22.52 44.56
N SER A 220 0.04 21.56 45.47
CA SER A 220 0.51 21.70 46.85
C SER A 220 2.02 21.45 46.95
N TYR A 221 2.76 22.39 47.52
CA TYR A 221 4.21 22.28 47.72
C TYR A 221 4.60 21.62 49.05
N THR A 222 3.62 21.28 49.89
CA THR A 222 3.79 20.56 51.15
C THR A 222 3.27 19.12 51.07
N SER A 223 2.87 18.67 49.88
CA SER A 223 2.37 17.31 49.68
C SER A 223 3.47 16.28 49.93
N LEU A 224 3.12 15.18 50.60
CA LEU A 224 3.99 14.02 50.82
C LEU A 224 3.67 12.87 49.85
N SER A 225 2.81 13.11 48.85
CA SER A 225 2.40 12.07 47.91
C SER A 225 3.57 11.58 47.07
N THR A 226 3.69 10.26 46.95
CA THR A 226 4.65 9.58 46.05
C THR A 226 4.02 9.15 44.73
N SER A 227 2.70 9.33 44.58
CA SER A 227 1.91 8.92 43.39
C SER A 227 1.44 10.10 42.54
N ARG A 228 1.77 11.34 42.93
CA ARG A 228 1.38 12.56 42.22
C ARG A 228 2.61 13.37 41.85
N ALA A 229 2.61 13.95 40.66
CA ALA A 229 3.69 14.81 40.21
C ALA A 229 3.41 16.28 40.59
N PRO A 230 4.37 16.99 41.19
CA PRO A 230 4.20 18.39 41.53
C PRO A 230 4.18 19.27 40.28
N THR A 231 3.28 20.25 40.23
CA THR A 231 3.24 21.25 39.16
C THR A 231 4.38 22.25 39.29
N ALA A 232 4.72 22.94 38.21
CA ALA A 232 5.71 24.03 38.23
C ALA A 232 5.39 25.11 39.28
N ASN A 233 4.11 25.39 39.54
CA ASN A 233 3.70 26.32 40.61
C ASN A 233 3.98 25.77 42.01
N ALA A 234 3.78 24.46 42.26
CA ALA A 234 4.19 23.84 43.51
C ALA A 234 5.71 23.97 43.73
N LEU A 235 6.52 23.67 42.71
CA LEU A 235 7.98 23.83 42.80
C LEU A 235 8.38 25.28 43.07
N ARG A 236 7.78 26.23 42.36
CA ARG A 236 8.08 27.65 42.54
C ARG A 236 7.70 28.13 43.95
N ASN A 237 6.57 27.67 44.49
CA ASN A 237 6.17 28.01 45.85
C ASN A 237 7.11 27.39 46.89
N ALA A 238 7.55 26.14 46.71
CA ALA A 238 8.58 25.53 47.56
C ALA A 238 9.88 26.34 47.55
N TYR A 239 10.34 26.73 46.37
CA TYR A 239 11.55 27.53 46.20
C TYR A 239 11.43 28.92 46.86
N ASN A 240 10.30 29.59 46.66
CA ASN A 240 10.03 30.88 47.28
C ASN A 240 9.94 30.76 48.80
N ALA A 241 9.32 29.71 49.34
CA ALA A 241 9.26 29.45 50.77
C ALA A 241 10.65 29.19 51.37
N LEU A 242 11.50 28.42 50.69
CA LEU A 242 12.89 28.21 51.09
C LEU A 242 13.70 29.52 51.04
N SER A 243 13.53 30.30 49.98
CA SER A 243 14.21 31.59 49.81
C SER A 243 13.76 32.60 50.86
N ALA A 244 12.47 32.62 51.19
CA ALA A 244 11.91 33.42 52.27
C ALA A 244 12.40 32.97 53.64
N ALA A 245 12.51 31.66 53.91
CA ALA A 245 13.10 31.14 55.14
C ALA A 245 14.59 31.53 55.28
N LYS A 246 15.33 31.53 54.17
CA LYS A 246 16.73 31.98 54.14
C LYS A 246 16.87 33.50 54.29
N ALA A 247 15.96 34.29 53.71
CA ALA A 247 15.94 35.75 53.84
C ALA A 247 15.42 36.21 55.20
N ASN A 248 14.48 35.47 55.80
CA ASN A 248 13.95 35.72 57.14
C ASN A 248 14.84 35.13 58.25
N SER A 249 15.95 34.49 57.89
CA SER A 249 17.05 34.30 58.82
C SER A 249 17.78 35.64 58.95
N THR A 250 17.18 36.58 59.67
CA THR A 250 17.94 37.34 60.65
C THR A 250 18.63 36.29 61.51
N HIS A 251 19.82 35.88 61.09
CA HIS A 251 20.63 34.88 61.76
C HIS A 251 21.04 35.53 63.08
N SER A 252 20.19 35.33 64.08
CA SER A 252 20.48 35.63 65.45
C SER A 252 21.53 34.61 65.85
N HIS A 253 22.77 35.07 65.93
CA HIS A 253 23.80 34.34 66.65
C HIS A 253 23.55 34.59 68.12
N ASP A 254 23.45 33.54 68.93
CA ASP A 254 23.59 33.72 70.36
C ASP A 254 25.01 34.23 70.62
N ALA A 255 25.23 35.03 71.68
CA ALA A 255 26.54 35.62 71.97
C ALA A 255 27.67 34.57 72.16
N VAL A 256 27.32 33.28 72.25
CA VAL A 256 28.26 32.14 72.34
C VAL A 256 28.71 31.65 70.96
N ASP A 257 27.93 31.87 69.90
CA ASP A 257 28.18 31.35 68.55
C ASP A 257 29.30 32.12 67.83
N LEU A 258 29.58 33.34 68.28
CA LEU A 258 30.59 34.22 67.72
C LEU A 258 31.55 34.61 68.84
N PRO A 259 32.73 33.97 68.95
CA PRO A 259 33.71 34.36 69.96
C PRO A 259 34.15 35.80 69.74
N ASP A 260 34.53 36.49 70.82
CA ASP A 260 35.21 37.78 70.73
C ASP A 260 36.51 37.62 69.93
N ALA A 261 36.84 38.62 69.11
CA ALA A 261 38.11 38.59 68.39
C ALA A 261 39.26 38.82 69.37
N LEU A 262 40.28 37.98 69.26
CA LEU A 262 41.56 38.10 69.95
C LEU A 262 42.67 38.20 68.90
N THR A 263 43.88 38.59 69.31
CA THR A 263 45.04 38.61 68.41
C THR A 263 45.41 37.22 67.85
N THR A 264 44.89 36.16 68.47
CA THR A 264 45.11 34.75 68.11
C THR A 264 43.83 34.03 67.64
N GLN A 265 42.67 34.69 67.68
CA GLN A 265 41.37 34.08 67.38
C GLN A 265 40.50 35.05 66.57
N LYS A 266 40.03 34.60 65.40
CA LYS A 266 39.04 35.36 64.62
C LYS A 266 37.72 35.41 65.40
N GLY A 267 37.10 36.58 65.43
CA GLY A 267 35.86 36.80 66.17
C GLY A 267 35.23 38.16 65.86
N ILE A 268 34.19 38.51 66.62
CA ILE A 268 33.55 39.84 66.54
C ILE A 268 34.25 40.83 67.47
N VAL A 269 34.32 42.10 67.07
CA VAL A 269 34.97 43.17 67.87
C VAL A 269 33.95 44.24 68.19
N GLN A 270 33.79 44.55 69.47
CA GLN A 270 33.00 45.71 69.89
C GLN A 270 33.81 47.00 69.69
N LEU A 271 33.18 48.04 69.16
CA LEU A 271 33.82 49.35 69.05
C LEU A 271 33.75 50.09 70.39
N ASP A 272 34.86 50.71 70.79
CA ASP A 272 34.97 51.58 71.97
C ASP A 272 35.24 53.02 71.52
N ASN A 273 34.35 53.92 71.92
CA ASN A 273 34.41 55.32 71.53
C ASN A 273 35.12 56.21 72.57
N THR A 274 35.85 55.61 73.51
CA THR A 274 36.63 56.32 74.54
C THR A 274 38.13 56.13 74.29
N TYR A 275 38.92 57.19 74.49
CA TYR A 275 40.37 57.18 74.23
C TYR A 275 41.22 56.85 75.46
N THR A 276 40.57 56.67 76.60
CA THR A 276 41.17 56.24 77.88
C THR A 276 40.90 54.77 78.18
N SER A 277 40.31 54.03 77.25
CA SER A 277 39.98 52.61 77.45
C SER A 277 41.23 51.77 77.64
N SER A 278 41.21 50.86 78.61
CA SER A 278 42.23 49.83 78.83
C SER A 278 41.85 48.48 78.24
N SER A 279 40.71 48.40 77.53
CA SER A 279 40.23 47.14 76.94
C SER A 279 41.16 46.66 75.83
N THR A 280 41.48 45.36 75.86
CA THR A 280 42.25 44.68 74.81
C THR A 280 41.37 43.90 73.83
N SER A 281 40.06 43.84 74.06
CA SER A 281 39.07 43.11 73.25
C SER A 281 38.16 44.03 72.41
N ARG A 282 38.32 45.35 72.55
CA ARG A 282 37.53 46.35 71.82
C ARG A 282 38.43 47.18 70.92
N ALA A 283 37.96 47.50 69.71
CA ALA A 283 38.68 48.38 68.81
C ALA A 283 38.29 49.84 69.06
N ALA A 284 39.29 50.72 69.14
CA ALA A 284 39.05 52.16 69.25
C ALA A 284 38.35 52.69 67.99
N THR A 285 37.32 53.53 68.18
CA THR A 285 36.70 54.24 67.06
C THR A 285 37.61 55.36 66.58
N ALA A 286 37.37 55.81 65.34
CA ALA A 286 38.03 57.00 64.79
C ALA A 286 37.85 58.24 65.68
N ASN A 287 36.72 58.38 66.37
CA ASN A 287 36.49 59.47 67.32
C ASN A 287 37.39 59.36 68.55
N ALA A 288 37.55 58.17 69.14
CA ALA A 288 38.49 57.96 70.24
C ALA A 288 39.93 58.30 69.83
N LEU A 289 40.36 57.83 68.66
CA LEU A 289 41.68 58.15 68.10
C LEU A 289 41.88 59.67 67.91
N ARG A 290 40.86 60.36 67.38
CA ARG A 290 40.89 61.82 67.22
C ARG A 290 41.00 62.55 68.56
N SER A 291 40.21 62.14 69.56
CA SER A 291 40.28 62.75 70.90
C SER A 291 41.65 62.60 71.57
N ALA A 292 42.28 61.42 71.47
CA ALA A 292 43.66 61.24 71.96
C ALA A 292 44.66 62.16 71.25
N TYR A 293 44.49 62.35 69.95
CA TYR A 293 45.37 63.20 69.15
C TYR A 293 45.23 64.68 69.52
N ASP A 294 44.00 65.15 69.71
CA ASP A 294 43.72 66.54 70.13
C ASP A 294 44.30 66.83 71.52
N ASP A 295 44.16 65.91 72.48
CA ASP A 295 44.74 66.01 73.82
C ASP A 295 46.28 66.05 73.81
N LEU A 296 46.92 65.20 72.99
CA LEU A 296 48.38 65.20 72.83
C LEU A 296 48.89 66.54 72.29
N ASN A 297 48.18 67.11 71.31
CA ASN A 297 48.54 68.39 70.73
C ASN A 297 48.36 69.55 71.73
N ALA A 298 47.33 69.50 72.58
CA ALA A 298 47.17 70.48 73.66
C ALA A 298 48.35 70.46 74.66
N SER A 299 48.86 69.27 75.00
CA SER A 299 49.99 69.10 75.93
C SER A 299 51.30 69.72 75.42
N LYS A 300 51.58 69.66 74.12
CA LYS A 300 52.83 70.21 73.54
C LYS A 300 52.92 71.73 73.58
N VAL A 301 51.79 72.44 73.62
CA VAL A 301 51.76 73.91 73.64
C VAL A 301 52.06 74.46 75.04
N GLY A 302 51.89 73.67 76.11
CA GLY A 302 52.13 74.08 77.49
C GLY A 302 53.57 73.96 77.99
N ALA A 303 54.50 73.40 77.21
CA ALA A 303 55.86 73.13 77.64
C ALA A 303 56.80 74.36 77.49
N SER A 304 56.50 75.46 78.17
CA SER A 304 57.52 76.48 78.48
C SER A 304 58.28 76.02 79.72
N HIS A 305 59.59 75.78 79.60
CA HIS A 305 60.42 75.51 80.76
C HIS A 305 61.02 76.82 81.28
N SER A 306 60.94 77.04 82.59
CA SER A 306 61.48 78.21 83.29
C SER A 306 62.76 77.81 84.00
N HIS A 307 63.80 78.66 83.93
CA HIS A 307 65.00 78.54 84.77
C HIS A 307 64.88 79.52 85.93
N VAL A 308 65.38 79.15 87.11
CA VAL A 308 65.38 80.02 88.30
C VAL A 308 66.75 80.72 88.39
N GLU A 309 66.79 81.94 88.93
CA GLU A 309 68.02 82.72 89.09
C GLU A 309 69.04 81.95 89.95
N GLY A 310 70.18 81.56 89.35
CA GLY A 310 71.22 80.73 89.96
C GLY A 310 71.35 79.31 89.39
N ASP A 311 70.38 78.82 88.60
CA ASP A 311 70.46 77.49 87.95
C ASP A 311 71.42 77.44 86.76
N LEU A 312 71.95 78.59 86.33
CA LEU A 312 72.94 78.73 85.28
C LEU A 312 74.17 79.46 85.85
N PRO A 313 75.40 78.93 85.66
CA PRO A 313 76.61 79.54 86.23
C PRO A 313 76.88 80.93 85.64
N ASP A 314 77.55 81.78 86.40
CA ASP A 314 78.06 83.07 85.92
C ASP A 314 79.12 82.82 84.83
N ALA A 315 79.09 83.62 83.77
CA ALA A 315 80.11 83.56 82.73
C ALA A 315 81.48 83.99 83.28
N SER A 316 82.52 83.26 82.90
CA SER A 316 83.92 83.64 83.14
C SER A 316 84.70 83.68 81.83
N THR A 317 85.98 84.04 81.88
CA THR A 317 86.86 83.98 80.69
C THR A 317 87.14 82.54 80.23
N THR A 318 86.74 81.53 81.00
CA THR A 318 86.97 80.11 80.71
C THR A 318 85.70 79.27 80.65
N GLU A 319 84.54 79.79 81.08
CA GLU A 319 83.26 79.08 81.09
C GLU A 319 82.13 79.95 80.53
N GLN A 320 81.29 79.35 79.68
CA GLN A 320 80.07 79.99 79.22
C GLN A 320 79.04 80.01 80.36
N GLY A 321 78.42 81.16 80.56
CA GLY A 321 77.43 81.37 81.61
C GLY A 321 76.62 82.64 81.37
N ILE A 322 75.87 83.10 82.38
CA ILE A 322 75.15 84.37 82.32
C ILE A 322 76.12 85.50 82.70
N VAL A 323 76.20 86.55 81.87
CA VAL A 323 76.98 87.76 82.20
C VAL A 323 76.07 88.79 82.86
N LEU A 324 76.30 89.06 84.14
CA LEU A 324 75.65 90.17 84.85
C LEU A 324 76.32 91.50 84.46
N LEU A 325 75.52 92.53 84.16
CA LEU A 325 76.01 93.86 83.79
C LEU A 325 76.08 94.78 85.03
N ASP A 326 77.14 95.58 85.16
CA ASP A 326 77.33 96.59 86.21
C ASP A 326 77.35 98.00 85.61
N ASN A 327 76.62 98.92 86.23
CA ASN A 327 76.44 100.29 85.75
C ASN A 327 77.27 101.33 86.53
N THR A 328 78.26 100.87 87.31
CA THR A 328 79.20 101.73 88.05
C THR A 328 80.63 101.56 87.55
N TYR A 329 81.41 102.65 87.50
CA TYR A 329 82.80 102.60 87.01
C TYR A 329 83.86 102.46 88.12
N THR A 330 83.42 102.43 89.37
CA THR A 330 84.25 102.19 90.56
C THR A 330 84.18 100.74 91.03
N SER A 331 83.49 99.85 90.30
CA SER A 331 83.29 98.47 90.70
C SER A 331 84.62 97.69 90.69
N SER A 332 84.84 96.89 91.73
CA SER A 332 85.96 95.94 91.82
C SER A 332 85.53 94.51 91.48
N SER A 333 84.31 94.31 90.96
CA SER A 333 83.81 92.98 90.62
C SER A 333 84.51 92.41 89.39
N THR A 334 84.97 91.15 89.49
CA THR A 334 85.54 90.40 88.37
C THR A 334 84.51 89.51 87.65
N SER A 335 83.26 89.47 88.12
CA SER A 335 82.18 88.62 87.61
C SER A 335 81.06 89.39 86.90
N ARG A 336 81.23 90.70 86.72
CA ARG A 336 80.24 91.56 86.05
C ARG A 336 80.89 92.34 84.92
N ALA A 337 80.22 92.42 83.77
CA ALA A 337 80.67 93.25 82.65
C ALA A 337 80.25 94.71 82.87
N ALA A 338 81.18 95.65 82.70
CA ALA A 338 80.85 97.07 82.74
C ALA A 338 79.90 97.43 81.59
N THR A 339 78.79 98.09 81.90
CA THR A 339 77.90 98.68 80.90
C THR A 339 78.58 99.84 80.17
N ALA A 340 78.09 100.15 78.97
CA ALA A 340 78.54 101.31 78.21
C ALA A 340 78.41 102.63 79.00
N ASN A 341 77.42 102.75 79.88
CA ASN A 341 77.24 103.92 80.74
C ASN A 341 78.35 104.03 81.80
N ALA A 342 78.75 102.94 82.44
CA ALA A 342 79.87 102.94 83.38
C ALA A 342 81.17 103.39 82.70
N LEU A 343 81.47 102.85 81.52
CA LEU A 343 82.64 103.26 80.72
C LEU A 343 82.62 104.74 80.36
N ARG A 344 81.45 105.28 79.99
CA ARG A 344 81.30 106.70 79.68
C ARG A 344 81.54 107.60 80.89
N SER A 345 80.99 107.26 82.06
CA SER A 345 81.19 108.06 83.27
C SER A 345 82.66 108.13 83.69
N ALA A 346 83.42 107.03 83.60
CA ALA A 346 84.87 107.06 83.86
C ALA A 346 85.62 107.99 82.89
N TYR A 347 85.22 108.01 81.63
CA TYR A 347 85.82 108.84 80.61
C TYR A 347 85.55 110.34 80.85
N ASP A 348 84.31 110.67 81.22
CA ASP A 348 83.91 112.05 81.52
C ASP A 348 84.66 112.59 82.76
N ASP A 349 84.79 111.80 83.83
CA ASP A 349 85.56 112.20 85.03
C ASP A 349 87.07 112.33 84.77
N LEU A 350 87.65 111.43 83.95
CA LEU A 350 89.06 111.55 83.54
C LEU A 350 89.30 112.86 82.79
N ASN A 351 88.40 113.25 81.88
CA ASN A 351 88.52 114.49 81.13
C ASN A 351 88.32 115.74 82.01
N ALA A 352 87.41 115.69 82.98
CA ALA A 352 87.24 116.77 83.96
C ALA A 352 88.52 116.98 84.80
N SER A 353 89.22 115.90 85.19
CA SER A 353 90.47 115.98 85.94
C SER A 353 91.63 116.62 85.16
N LYS A 354 91.70 116.40 83.84
CA LYS A 354 92.73 116.99 82.97
C LYS A 354 92.53 118.49 82.70
N ALA A 355 91.27 118.95 82.65
CA ALA A 355 90.96 120.38 82.47
C ALA A 355 91.38 121.23 83.68
N ASN A 356 91.33 120.67 84.89
CA ASN A 356 91.67 121.37 86.13
C ASN A 356 93.20 121.47 86.36
N ALA A 357 94.00 120.63 85.71
CA ALA A 357 95.47 120.63 85.82
C ALA A 357 96.18 121.62 84.87
N SER A 358 95.45 122.30 83.97
CA SER A 358 96.01 123.27 83.00
C SER A 358 95.93 124.73 83.47
N HIS A 359 95.44 124.99 84.70
CA HIS A 359 95.40 126.30 85.35
C HIS A 359 96.14 126.28 86.70
N THR A 360 97.44 125.98 86.68
CA THR A 360 98.39 126.27 87.77
C THR A 360 99.75 126.62 87.19
#